data_AF-A0A973FXX7-F1
#
_entry.id   AF-A0A973FXX7-F1
#
_cell.length_a   1.000
_cell.length_b   1.000
_cell.length_c   1.000
_cell.angle_alpha   90.00
_cell.angle_beta   90.00
_cell.angle_gamma   90.00
#
_symmetry.space_group_name_H-M   'P 1'
#
loop_
_entity.id
_entity.type
_entity.pdbx_description
1 polymer ?
#
loop_
_entity_poly.entity_id
_entity_poly.type
_entity_poly.pdbx_seq_one_letter_code
_entity_poly.pdbx_strand_id
1 'polypeptide(L)'
;MKKFRLYGKIRNAESGKGIPGLIIEVKDADLFIDEVIGTAKTGRGGSFSINFPPSQFLPAYREKPDIYLSVKSPSGKLIASTRNALKPDVERNTEINVDIPRQIRIAASLEKEKPLLSSNPAGKSKKMAAWTFLSDKTGQTSLMQQVQEDLCGKRSILELLKQYMDELYLNPDNNAVQFDKLMEIFRSGVTPEAIEGHVYGVWMFFRTGDQEEPFSPIGNILQVLLGTTLDAQCPWVGKTFTSLSSSQIDSITEGGITPGQRVFRAVNHFRKMDRQIPNNLAFQLFDVWNGLDDAPPDEQKKFGHHKNGGYIIAVKGPSIYPKTEREVFILNYRWKNLANKPPLCWLIDEVVQIAEGLYLGQILSATRRLLRPYDPARPPADYEYQTFGYFLMFSEDWNTEAQRLFPFLDIPSI
;
A
#
# COMPACT_ATOMS: atom_id res chain seq x y z
N MET A 1 -12.97 11.88 41.97
CA MET A 1 -12.45 10.73 41.17
C MET A 1 -11.04 11.04 40.69
N LYS A 2 -10.12 10.06 40.66
CA LYS A 2 -8.74 10.25 40.20
C LYS A 2 -8.72 10.29 38.66
N LYS A 3 -8.05 11.30 38.07
CA LYS A 3 -7.95 11.50 36.60
C LYS A 3 -6.89 10.58 36.00
N PHE A 4 -7.07 10.20 34.73
CA PHE A 4 -6.01 9.63 33.90
C PHE A 4 -5.11 10.76 33.39
N ARG A 5 -3.82 10.47 33.25
CA ARG A 5 -2.82 11.35 32.69
C ARG A 5 -2.07 10.64 31.58
N LEU A 6 -2.22 11.16 30.38
CA LEU A 6 -1.41 10.80 29.23
C LEU A 6 -0.36 11.88 29.01
N TYR A 7 0.88 11.50 28.77
CA TYR A 7 1.96 12.44 28.49
C TYR A 7 2.98 11.84 27.52
N GLY A 8 3.90 12.67 27.04
CA GLY A 8 4.99 12.21 26.18
C GLY A 8 5.56 13.35 25.35
N LYS A 9 6.29 12.98 24.29
CA LYS A 9 6.95 13.90 23.37
C LYS A 9 6.69 13.52 21.92
N ILE A 10 6.47 14.54 21.10
CA ILE A 10 6.51 14.42 19.65
C ILE A 10 7.87 14.88 19.16
N ARG A 11 8.58 14.03 18.43
CA ARG A 11 9.96 14.29 18.01
C ARG A 11 10.11 14.15 16.50
N ASN A 12 11.16 14.79 16.00
CA ASN A 12 11.71 14.57 14.69
C ASN A 12 12.40 13.19 14.69
N ALA A 13 11.98 12.29 13.82
CA ALA A 13 12.50 10.92 13.78
C ALA A 13 14.01 10.88 13.50
N GLU A 14 14.54 11.81 12.70
CA GLU A 14 15.94 11.80 12.28
C GLU A 14 16.88 12.42 13.33
N SER A 15 16.43 13.44 14.06
CA SER A 15 17.27 14.22 14.97
C SER A 15 16.91 14.05 16.45
N GLY A 16 15.79 13.39 16.76
CA GLY A 16 15.25 13.27 18.11
C GLY A 16 14.75 14.58 18.73
N LYS A 17 14.83 15.71 18.01
CA LYS A 17 14.40 17.03 18.51
C LYS A 17 12.89 17.10 18.62
N GLY A 18 12.39 17.66 19.72
CA GLY A 18 10.95 17.84 19.92
C GLY A 18 10.31 18.82 18.94
N ILE A 19 9.09 18.52 18.48
CA ILE A 19 8.34 19.35 17.53
C ILE A 19 7.28 20.18 18.29
N PRO A 20 7.45 21.50 18.40
CA PRO A 20 6.54 22.35 19.15
C PRO A 20 5.29 22.74 18.36
N GLY A 21 4.24 23.14 19.08
CA GLY A 21 3.06 23.79 18.52
C GLY A 21 2.03 22.85 17.86
N LEU A 22 2.25 21.54 17.89
CA LEU A 22 1.31 20.55 17.35
C LEU A 22 0.12 20.36 18.27
N ILE A 23 -1.04 20.07 17.71
CA ILE A 23 -2.24 19.71 18.46
C ILE A 23 -2.26 18.19 18.61
N ILE A 24 -2.44 17.71 19.84
CA ILE A 24 -2.51 16.29 20.18
C ILE A 24 -3.93 16.02 20.65
N GLU A 25 -4.63 15.10 20.00
CA GLU A 25 -5.92 14.59 20.44
C GLU A 25 -5.75 13.15 20.89
N VAL A 26 -6.27 12.83 22.07
CA VAL A 26 -6.44 11.44 22.54
C VAL A 26 -7.81 10.99 22.13
N LYS A 27 -7.89 9.81 21.53
CA LYS A 27 -9.15 9.21 21.12
C LYS A 27 -9.31 7.84 21.76
N ASP A 28 -10.54 7.49 22.11
CA ASP A 28 -10.91 6.13 22.49
C ASP A 28 -11.21 5.35 21.21
N ALA A 29 -10.65 4.15 21.09
CA ALA A 29 -10.90 3.28 19.97
C ALA A 29 -12.12 2.40 20.26
N ASP A 30 -13.30 2.92 19.94
CA ASP A 30 -14.53 2.15 19.95
C ASP A 30 -14.82 1.52 18.58
N LEU A 31 -15.56 0.41 18.59
CA LEU A 31 -15.93 -0.35 17.39
C LEU A 31 -16.78 0.44 16.38
N PHE A 32 -17.40 1.56 16.77
CA PHE A 32 -18.41 2.25 15.95
C PHE A 32 -18.20 3.76 15.77
N ILE A 33 -17.67 4.50 16.76
CA ILE A 33 -17.37 5.94 16.65
C ILE A 33 -16.18 6.28 17.56
N ASP A 34 -15.06 6.74 17.00
CA ASP A 34 -13.90 7.16 17.80
C ASP A 34 -14.18 8.54 18.45
N GLU A 35 -14.33 8.60 19.78
CA GLU A 35 -14.56 9.85 20.53
C GLU A 35 -13.24 10.53 20.96
N VAL A 36 -13.16 11.86 20.85
CA VAL A 36 -12.01 12.64 21.35
C VAL A 36 -12.15 12.83 22.85
N ILE A 37 -11.30 12.14 23.61
CA ILE A 37 -11.27 12.17 25.08
C ILE A 37 -10.57 13.44 25.59
N GLY A 38 -9.55 13.93 24.88
CA GLY A 38 -8.86 15.13 25.33
C GLY A 38 -7.85 15.67 24.34
N THR A 39 -7.47 16.94 24.53
CA THR A 39 -6.57 17.65 23.62
C THR A 39 -5.47 18.39 24.36
N ALA A 40 -4.26 18.45 23.80
CA ALA A 40 -3.18 19.32 24.25
C ALA A 40 -2.41 19.92 23.07
N LYS A 41 -1.57 20.92 23.35
CA LYS A 41 -0.61 21.46 22.39
C LYS A 41 0.81 21.09 22.83
N THR A 42 1.68 20.72 21.91
CA THR A 42 3.08 20.41 22.24
C THR A 42 3.85 21.67 22.62
N GLY A 43 4.62 21.60 23.71
CA GLY A 43 5.50 22.67 24.17
C GLY A 43 6.79 22.79 23.35
N ARG A 44 7.68 23.72 23.75
CA ARG A 44 8.94 24.02 23.04
C ARG A 44 9.84 22.81 22.78
N GLY A 45 9.80 21.79 23.65
CA GLY A 45 10.55 20.54 23.51
C GLY A 45 9.72 19.37 22.97
N GLY A 46 8.59 19.63 22.31
CA GLY A 46 7.68 18.60 21.78
C GLY A 46 6.82 17.90 22.84
N SER A 47 6.93 18.28 24.11
CA SER A 47 6.22 17.62 25.21
C SER A 47 4.74 17.99 25.28
N PHE A 48 3.88 17.02 25.61
CA PHE A 48 2.46 17.24 25.91
C PHE A 48 2.03 16.50 27.18
N SER A 49 0.93 16.93 27.79
CA SER A 49 0.26 16.22 28.88
C SER A 49 -1.24 16.51 28.82
N ILE A 50 -2.06 15.47 28.87
CA ILE A 50 -3.53 15.53 28.80
C ILE A 50 -4.06 14.81 30.03
N ASN A 51 -4.96 15.46 30.77
CA ASN A 51 -5.63 14.85 31.91
C ASN A 51 -7.12 14.70 31.59
N PHE A 52 -7.66 13.50 31.72
CA PHE A 52 -9.06 13.23 31.42
C PHE A 52 -9.74 12.40 32.53
N PRO A 53 -11.02 12.66 32.83
CA PRO A 53 -11.80 11.85 33.78
C PRO A 53 -12.23 10.50 33.18
N PRO A 54 -12.53 9.49 34.03
CA PRO A 54 -13.07 8.20 33.59
C PRO A 54 -14.41 8.27 32.84
N SER A 55 -15.17 9.35 33.01
CA SER A 55 -16.50 9.53 32.41
C SER A 55 -16.50 9.80 30.90
N GLN A 56 -15.32 9.92 30.27
CA GLN A 56 -15.17 10.24 28.85
C GLN A 56 -14.92 9.02 27.95
N PHE A 57 -15.04 7.79 28.46
CA PHE A 57 -14.77 6.56 27.70
C PHE A 57 -15.71 5.38 28.06
N LEU A 58 -17.00 5.64 28.34
CA LEU A 58 -17.94 4.60 28.80
C LEU A 58 -19.11 4.37 27.83
N PRO A 59 -19.48 3.07 27.66
CA PRO A 59 -20.56 2.54 28.49
C PRO A 59 -20.15 1.33 29.36
N ALA A 60 -20.42 1.44 30.66
CA ALA A 60 -20.62 0.44 31.74
C ALA A 60 -19.80 -0.87 31.87
N TYR A 61 -18.97 -1.30 30.92
CA TYR A 61 -18.36 -2.65 30.92
C TYR A 61 -16.83 -2.69 30.90
N ARG A 62 -16.13 -1.55 30.84
CA ARG A 62 -14.65 -1.49 30.87
C ARG A 62 -14.15 -0.50 31.92
N GLU A 63 -13.13 -0.91 32.68
CA GLU A 63 -12.48 -0.08 33.70
C GLU A 63 -11.34 0.81 33.14
N LYS A 64 -10.83 0.50 31.94
CA LYS A 64 -9.72 1.18 31.28
C LYS A 64 -10.02 1.41 29.79
N PRO A 65 -9.60 2.56 29.21
CA PRO A 65 -9.83 2.87 27.80
C PRO A 65 -8.75 2.28 26.89
N ASP A 66 -9.09 2.15 25.61
CA ASP A 66 -8.17 1.75 24.55
C ASP A 66 -7.82 2.99 23.73
N ILE A 67 -6.66 3.60 23.97
CA ILE A 67 -6.39 4.94 23.44
C ILE A 67 -5.38 4.97 22.30
N TYR A 68 -5.56 5.95 21.42
CA TYR A 68 -4.55 6.37 20.46
C TYR A 68 -4.47 7.90 20.34
N LEU A 69 -3.40 8.39 19.71
CA LEU A 69 -3.16 9.80 19.47
C LEU A 69 -3.41 10.17 18.03
N SER A 70 -4.10 11.29 17.81
CA SER A 70 -4.05 12.04 16.55
C SER A 70 -3.18 13.27 16.75
N VAL A 71 -2.11 13.40 15.96
CA VAL A 71 -1.21 14.54 15.96
C VAL A 71 -1.56 15.42 14.77
N LYS A 72 -1.94 16.66 15.03
CA LYS A 72 -2.39 17.63 14.04
C LYS A 72 -1.50 18.87 14.00
N SER A 73 -1.45 19.52 12.85
CA SER A 73 -0.77 20.80 12.66
C SER A 73 -1.49 21.90 13.45
N PRO A 74 -0.86 23.08 13.62
CA PRO A 74 -1.56 24.25 14.17
C PRO A 74 -2.82 24.64 13.38
N SER A 75 -2.88 24.30 12.08
CA SER A 75 -4.05 24.53 11.22
C SER A 75 -5.11 23.42 11.31
N GLY A 76 -4.91 22.40 12.13
CA GLY A 76 -5.85 21.29 12.33
C GLY A 76 -5.71 20.12 11.34
N LYS A 77 -4.76 20.17 10.39
CA LYS A 77 -4.47 19.07 9.46
C LYS A 77 -3.84 17.89 10.21
N LEU A 78 -4.34 16.67 10.00
CA LEU A 78 -3.72 15.47 10.58
C LEU A 78 -2.30 15.26 10.01
N ILE A 79 -1.33 15.08 10.90
CA ILE A 79 0.09 14.85 10.57
C ILE A 79 0.43 13.38 10.79
N ALA A 80 0.02 12.81 11.93
CA ALA A 80 0.29 11.43 12.29
C ALA A 80 -0.84 10.90 13.17
N SER A 81 -1.06 9.59 13.14
CA SER A 81 -2.00 8.91 14.05
C SER A 81 -1.33 7.65 14.59
N THR A 82 -1.50 7.38 15.88
CA THR A 82 -1.06 6.12 16.50
C THR A 82 -2.18 5.08 16.55
N ARG A 83 -3.28 5.24 15.80
CA ARG A 83 -4.42 4.31 15.81
C ARG A 83 -4.00 2.87 15.51
N ASN A 84 -3.03 2.70 14.62
CA ASN A 84 -2.49 1.38 14.26
C ASN A 84 -1.56 0.79 15.34
N ALA A 85 -1.14 1.60 16.31
CA ALA A 85 -0.41 1.20 17.51
C ALA A 85 -1.26 1.52 18.76
N LEU A 86 -2.50 1.05 18.72
CA LEU A 86 -3.47 1.20 19.81
C LEU A 86 -2.85 0.75 21.13
N LYS A 87 -3.02 1.54 22.19
CA LYS A 87 -2.66 1.12 23.54
C LYS A 87 -3.90 0.61 24.25
N PRO A 88 -4.08 -0.70 24.38
CA PRO A 88 -5.22 -1.24 25.11
C PRO A 88 -5.05 -1.04 26.61
N ASP A 89 -6.17 -0.95 27.33
CA ASP A 89 -6.23 -0.98 28.79
C ASP A 89 -5.26 -0.01 29.48
N VAL A 90 -5.23 1.26 29.04
CA VAL A 90 -4.17 2.16 29.52
C VAL A 90 -4.23 2.44 31.01
N GLU A 91 -3.05 2.48 31.61
CA GLU A 91 -2.87 2.83 33.01
C GLU A 91 -3.08 4.33 33.25
N ARG A 92 -3.30 4.69 34.51
CA ARG A 92 -3.54 6.09 34.93
C ARG A 92 -2.44 7.06 34.56
N ASN A 93 -1.20 6.60 34.44
CA ASN A 93 -0.07 7.41 33.98
C ASN A 93 0.58 6.69 32.81
N THR A 94 0.26 7.12 31.60
CA THR A 94 0.76 6.47 30.39
C THR A 94 1.63 7.44 29.60
N GLU A 95 2.82 6.98 29.19
CA GLU A 95 3.69 7.72 28.28
C GLU A 95 3.51 7.21 26.84
N ILE A 96 3.35 8.13 25.89
CA ILE A 96 3.34 7.85 24.45
C ILE A 96 4.23 8.87 23.74
N ASN A 97 5.31 8.38 23.15
CA ASN A 97 6.20 9.17 22.31
C ASN A 97 5.93 8.87 20.83
N VAL A 98 5.96 9.90 20.00
CA VAL A 98 5.71 9.76 18.55
C VAL A 98 6.85 10.42 17.80
N ASP A 99 7.50 9.65 16.94
CA ASP A 99 8.56 10.12 16.06
C ASP A 99 7.97 10.38 14.67
N ILE A 100 8.03 11.62 14.21
CA ILE A 100 7.48 12.06 12.92
C ILE A 100 8.63 12.21 11.93
N PRO A 101 8.68 11.43 10.84
CA PRO A 101 9.66 11.56 9.77
C PRO A 101 9.60 12.88 9.00
N ARG A 102 10.72 13.29 8.40
CA ARG A 102 10.86 14.55 7.66
C ARG A 102 9.85 14.72 6.54
N GLN A 103 9.58 13.65 5.80
CA GLN A 103 8.65 13.66 4.66
C GLN A 103 7.24 14.09 5.13
N ILE A 104 6.79 13.56 6.27
CA ILE A 104 5.50 13.92 6.87
C ILE A 104 5.49 15.39 7.29
N ARG A 105 6.60 15.90 7.83
CA ARG A 105 6.71 17.32 8.24
C ARG A 105 6.69 18.28 7.05
N ILE A 106 7.31 17.93 5.93
CA ILE A 106 7.25 18.72 4.69
C ILE A 106 5.83 18.70 4.12
N ALA A 107 5.19 17.53 4.03
CA ALA A 107 3.81 17.39 3.55
C ALA A 107 2.78 18.12 4.44
N ALA A 108 3.08 18.27 5.73
CA ALA A 108 2.31 19.06 6.69
C ALA A 108 2.68 20.56 6.70
N SER A 109 3.57 21.01 5.81
CA SER A 109 4.08 22.39 5.74
C SER A 109 4.74 22.89 7.03
N LEU A 110 5.25 21.97 7.86
CA LEU A 110 5.97 22.28 9.10
C LEU A 110 7.44 22.60 8.83
N GLU A 111 8.00 22.08 7.73
CA GLU A 111 9.34 22.37 7.26
C GLU A 111 9.29 22.75 5.78
N LYS A 112 10.05 23.77 5.37
CA LYS A 112 10.23 24.09 3.96
C LYS A 112 11.19 23.08 3.34
N GLU A 113 10.85 22.63 2.13
CA GLU A 113 11.74 21.78 1.35
C GLU A 113 13.05 22.53 1.08
N LYS A 114 14.15 22.00 1.60
CA LYS A 114 15.49 22.49 1.28
C LYS A 114 15.92 21.73 0.02
N PRO A 115 16.29 22.40 -1.08
CA PRO A 115 16.75 21.71 -2.27
C PRO A 115 17.99 20.92 -1.90
N LEU A 116 17.90 19.59 -2.02
CA LEU A 116 19.09 18.76 -2.03
C LEU A 116 19.84 19.08 -3.31
N LEU A 117 21.00 19.72 -3.18
CA LEU A 117 21.96 19.86 -4.28
C LEU A 117 22.31 18.46 -4.79
N SER A 118 21.65 18.04 -5.87
CA SER A 118 21.93 16.78 -6.53
C SER A 118 23.14 16.96 -7.44
N SER A 119 24.29 16.42 -7.06
CA SER A 119 25.32 16.07 -8.04
C SER A 119 24.79 14.93 -8.89
N ASN A 120 24.41 15.20 -10.14
CA ASN A 120 23.85 14.19 -11.04
C ASN A 120 24.65 14.16 -12.36
N PRO A 121 25.09 12.99 -12.84
CA PRO A 121 25.53 12.81 -14.22
C PRO A 121 24.30 12.80 -15.14
N ALA A 122 24.23 13.76 -16.07
CA ALA A 122 23.05 14.20 -16.81
C ALA A 122 22.37 13.16 -17.75
N GLY A 123 22.87 11.92 -17.84
CA GLY A 123 22.38 10.90 -18.78
C GLY A 123 21.23 10.01 -18.26
N LYS A 124 21.32 9.48 -17.03
CA LYS A 124 20.31 8.54 -16.48
C LYS A 124 18.98 9.21 -16.12
N SER A 125 19.00 10.50 -15.75
CA SER A 125 17.82 11.21 -15.25
C SER A 125 16.72 11.41 -16.29
N LYS A 126 17.06 11.52 -17.59
CA LYS A 126 16.04 11.71 -18.65
C LYS A 126 15.26 10.42 -18.93
N LYS A 127 15.89 9.24 -18.87
CA LYS A 127 15.23 7.95 -19.12
C LYS A 127 14.17 7.64 -18.05
N MET A 128 14.45 7.95 -16.78
CA MET A 128 13.56 7.64 -15.65
C MET A 128 12.35 8.59 -15.51
N ALA A 129 12.30 9.64 -16.33
CA ALA A 129 11.18 10.59 -16.41
C ALA A 129 10.36 10.42 -17.70
N ALA A 130 10.69 9.45 -18.55
CA ALA A 130 10.04 9.22 -19.82
C ALA A 130 8.90 8.19 -19.69
N TRP A 131 7.69 8.59 -20.07
CA TRP A 131 6.51 7.73 -20.10
C TRP A 131 6.52 6.80 -21.32
N THR A 132 5.96 5.60 -21.17
CA THR A 132 5.72 4.64 -22.27
C THR A 132 4.22 4.48 -22.53
N PHE A 133 3.49 5.57 -22.75
CA PHE A 133 2.04 5.51 -22.95
C PHE A 133 1.64 4.98 -24.34
N LEU A 134 0.45 4.36 -24.46
CA LEU A 134 -0.08 3.73 -25.69
C LEU A 134 -0.26 4.70 -26.87
N SER A 135 -0.30 5.99 -26.59
CA SER A 135 -0.46 7.06 -27.58
C SER A 135 0.09 8.36 -27.00
N ASP A 136 0.36 9.35 -27.85
CA ASP A 136 0.75 10.72 -27.46
C ASP A 136 -0.39 11.49 -26.76
N LYS A 137 -1.18 10.82 -25.91
CA LYS A 137 -2.25 11.41 -25.10
C LYS A 137 -1.73 12.26 -23.95
N THR A 138 -0.41 12.38 -23.82
CA THR A 138 0.27 13.33 -22.94
C THR A 138 -0.32 14.73 -23.18
N GLY A 139 -1.12 15.20 -22.23
CA GLY A 139 -1.76 16.53 -22.29
C GLY A 139 -3.18 16.60 -22.85
N GLN A 140 -3.84 15.48 -23.16
CA GLN A 140 -5.22 15.48 -23.70
C GLN A 140 -6.32 15.66 -22.64
N THR A 141 -6.05 15.26 -21.39
CA THR A 141 -6.98 15.46 -20.28
C THR A 141 -6.38 16.45 -19.28
N SER A 142 -7.24 17.22 -18.61
CA SER A 142 -6.82 18.13 -17.54
C SER A 142 -6.11 17.38 -16.41
N LEU A 143 -6.47 16.10 -16.20
CA LEU A 143 -5.87 15.24 -15.19
C LEU A 143 -4.46 14.80 -15.59
N MET A 144 -4.25 14.39 -16.86
CA MET A 144 -2.91 14.07 -17.35
C MET A 144 -2.01 15.30 -17.38
N GLN A 145 -2.54 16.50 -17.67
CA GLN A 145 -1.79 17.76 -17.55
C GLN A 145 -1.29 17.97 -16.12
N GLN A 146 -2.15 17.78 -15.12
CA GLN A 146 -1.72 17.84 -13.72
C GLN A 146 -0.65 16.80 -13.38
N VAL A 147 -0.75 15.58 -13.91
CA VAL A 147 0.29 14.55 -13.72
C VAL A 147 1.64 15.00 -14.29
N GLN A 148 1.65 15.65 -15.46
CA GLN A 148 2.88 16.19 -16.04
C GLN A 148 3.43 17.38 -15.24
N GLU A 149 2.55 18.25 -14.74
CA GLU A 149 2.93 19.34 -13.85
C GLU A 149 3.52 18.82 -12.54
N ASP A 150 2.91 17.81 -11.94
CA ASP A 150 3.41 17.18 -10.72
C ASP A 150 4.75 16.49 -10.95
N LEU A 151 5.01 15.93 -12.15
CA LEU A 151 6.31 15.36 -12.51
C LEU A 151 7.39 16.45 -12.65
N CYS A 152 7.01 17.69 -12.96
CA CYS A 152 7.97 18.79 -13.14
C CYS A 152 8.81 19.00 -11.88
N GLY A 153 10.14 19.04 -12.05
CA GLY A 153 11.08 19.19 -10.94
C GLY A 153 11.39 17.89 -10.17
N LYS A 154 10.77 16.76 -10.51
CA LYS A 154 11.11 15.45 -9.96
C LYS A 154 12.20 14.76 -10.76
N ARG A 155 12.95 13.88 -10.10
CA ARG A 155 14.01 13.08 -10.70
C ARG A 155 13.48 11.94 -11.56
N SER A 156 12.33 11.38 -11.20
CA SER A 156 11.78 10.18 -11.83
C SER A 156 10.27 10.06 -11.68
N ILE A 157 9.66 9.23 -12.53
CA ILE A 157 8.25 8.82 -12.39
C ILE A 157 8.02 8.09 -11.06
N LEU A 158 8.99 7.29 -10.60
CA LEU A 158 8.88 6.59 -9.32
C LEU A 158 8.82 7.55 -8.13
N GLU A 159 9.53 8.68 -8.18
CA GLU A 159 9.44 9.75 -7.18
C GLU A 159 8.07 10.43 -7.18
N LEU A 160 7.46 10.62 -8.35
CA LEU A 160 6.08 11.13 -8.45
C LEU A 160 5.09 10.18 -7.78
N LEU A 161 5.18 8.90 -8.11
CA LEU A 161 4.27 7.88 -7.57
C LEU A 161 4.47 7.70 -6.06
N LYS A 162 5.71 7.85 -5.57
CA LYS A 162 6.00 7.92 -4.14
C LYS A 162 5.31 9.11 -3.47
N GLN A 163 5.29 10.29 -4.10
CA GLN A 163 4.55 11.43 -3.57
C GLN A 163 3.05 11.12 -3.49
N TYR A 164 2.43 10.58 -4.54
CA TYR A 164 1.01 10.21 -4.50
C TYR A 164 0.72 9.17 -3.42
N MET A 165 1.61 8.20 -3.24
CA MET A 165 1.53 7.22 -2.16
C MET A 165 1.52 7.90 -0.78
N ASP A 166 2.43 8.84 -0.55
CA ASP A 166 2.51 9.58 0.72
C ASP A 166 1.29 10.47 0.98
N GLU A 167 0.77 11.10 -0.07
CA GLU A 167 -0.45 11.92 0.00
C GLU A 167 -1.67 11.07 0.35
N LEU A 168 -1.82 9.91 -0.29
CA LEU A 168 -2.91 8.97 -0.05
C LEU A 168 -2.84 8.33 1.33
N TYR A 169 -1.63 8.04 1.81
CA TYR A 169 -1.43 7.51 3.17
C TYR A 169 -1.98 8.46 4.24
N LEU A 170 -1.87 9.78 4.02
CA LEU A 170 -2.32 10.82 4.95
C LEU A 170 -3.78 11.26 4.72
N ASN A 171 -4.37 10.91 3.58
CA ASN A 171 -5.69 11.39 3.19
C ASN A 171 -6.74 10.29 3.35
N PRO A 172 -7.68 10.35 4.31
CA PRO A 172 -8.73 9.33 4.50
C PRO A 172 -9.83 9.33 3.41
N ASP A 173 -9.82 10.30 2.50
CA ASP A 173 -10.83 10.42 1.45
C ASP A 173 -10.70 9.28 0.41
N ASN A 174 -11.80 8.54 0.18
CA ASN A 174 -11.87 7.49 -0.85
C ASN A 174 -11.97 8.05 -2.26
N ASN A 175 -12.23 9.35 -2.41
CA ASN A 175 -12.33 10.07 -3.68
C ASN A 175 -11.18 11.05 -3.87
N ALA A 176 -10.04 10.80 -3.21
CA ALA A 176 -8.86 11.61 -3.35
C ALA A 176 -8.42 11.67 -4.82
N VAL A 177 -8.14 12.87 -5.34
CA VAL A 177 -7.76 13.11 -6.75
C VAL A 177 -6.57 12.27 -7.22
N GLN A 178 -5.70 11.84 -6.29
CA GLN A 178 -4.59 10.94 -6.58
C GLN A 178 -5.06 9.59 -7.14
N PHE A 179 -6.24 9.08 -6.73
CA PHE A 179 -6.80 7.86 -7.31
C PHE A 179 -7.21 8.07 -8.77
N ASP A 180 -7.82 9.21 -9.08
CA ASP A 180 -8.14 9.56 -10.47
C ASP A 180 -6.87 9.66 -11.30
N LYS A 181 -5.83 10.34 -10.78
CA LYS A 181 -4.53 10.45 -11.46
C LYS A 181 -3.89 9.08 -11.72
N LEU A 182 -3.95 8.16 -10.77
CA LEU A 182 -3.45 6.79 -10.93
C LEU A 182 -4.25 6.00 -11.96
N MET A 183 -5.58 6.13 -11.97
CA MET A 183 -6.43 5.51 -12.99
C MET A 183 -6.11 6.06 -14.38
N GLU A 184 -5.87 7.37 -14.50
CA GLU A 184 -5.50 8.01 -15.76
C GLU A 184 -4.13 7.53 -16.27
N ILE A 185 -3.14 7.42 -15.39
CA ILE A 185 -1.83 6.81 -15.71
C ILE A 185 -2.01 5.35 -16.12
N PHE A 186 -2.83 4.59 -15.40
CA PHE A 186 -3.12 3.19 -15.69
C PHE A 186 -3.75 3.01 -17.07
N ARG A 187 -4.77 3.81 -17.41
CA ARG A 187 -5.41 3.80 -18.73
C ARG A 187 -4.44 4.18 -19.86
N SER A 188 -3.42 4.98 -19.54
CA SER A 188 -2.45 5.47 -20.52
C SER A 188 -1.28 4.51 -20.76
N GLY A 189 -0.91 3.66 -19.78
CA GLY A 189 0.24 2.75 -19.86
C GLY A 189 0.17 1.73 -21.02
N VAL A 190 1.28 1.21 -21.51
CA VAL A 190 1.32 0.13 -22.51
C VAL A 190 1.01 -1.22 -21.87
N THR A 191 0.34 -2.11 -22.60
CA THR A 191 0.17 -3.50 -22.16
C THR A 191 1.46 -4.27 -22.41
N PRO A 192 2.15 -4.77 -21.38
CA PRO A 192 3.38 -5.51 -21.60
C PRO A 192 3.08 -6.86 -22.29
N GLU A 193 3.89 -7.21 -23.28
CA GLU A 193 3.81 -8.52 -23.96
C GLU A 193 4.33 -9.66 -23.06
N ALA A 194 5.25 -9.34 -22.14
CA ALA A 194 5.81 -10.25 -21.17
C ALA A 194 6.39 -9.47 -19.98
N ILE A 195 6.32 -10.07 -18.80
CA ILE A 195 7.13 -9.72 -17.64
C ILE A 195 7.86 -11.00 -17.28
N GLU A 196 9.18 -10.97 -17.22
CA GLU A 196 10.02 -12.14 -16.99
C GLU A 196 11.06 -11.86 -15.91
N GLY A 197 11.40 -12.89 -15.13
CA GLY A 197 12.36 -12.77 -14.06
C GLY A 197 11.80 -12.07 -12.82
N HIS A 198 12.71 -11.62 -11.97
CA HIS A 198 12.38 -10.96 -10.71
C HIS A 198 12.15 -9.46 -10.92
N VAL A 199 11.05 -8.96 -10.39
CA VAL A 199 10.76 -7.53 -10.28
C VAL A 199 10.48 -7.19 -8.83
N TYR A 200 11.09 -6.11 -8.36
CA TYR A 200 10.78 -5.55 -7.06
C TYR A 200 9.45 -4.81 -7.13
N GLY A 201 8.82 -4.58 -5.98
CA GLY A 201 7.58 -3.84 -5.95
C GLY A 201 7.25 -3.24 -4.60
N VAL A 202 6.39 -2.23 -4.65
CA VAL A 202 5.80 -1.60 -3.48
C VAL A 202 4.29 -1.50 -3.62
N TRP A 203 3.57 -1.71 -2.52
CA TRP A 203 2.15 -1.39 -2.47
C TRP A 203 2.01 0.12 -2.29
N MET A 204 1.13 0.73 -3.07
CA MET A 204 0.85 2.16 -2.90
C MET A 204 -0.18 2.38 -1.80
N PHE A 205 -1.33 1.69 -1.87
CA PHE A 205 -2.37 1.78 -0.85
C PHE A 205 -3.42 0.66 -1.02
N PHE A 206 -4.24 0.48 0.03
CA PHE A 206 -5.41 -0.42 0.03
C PHE A 206 -6.68 0.35 0.38
N ARG A 207 -7.54 0.59 -0.61
CA ARG A 207 -8.90 1.12 -0.40
C ARG A 207 -9.84 0.57 -1.45
N THR A 208 -11.06 0.24 -1.02
CA THR A 208 -12.19 -0.04 -1.91
C THR A 208 -12.59 1.24 -2.62
N GLY A 209 -11.98 1.49 -3.78
CA GLY A 209 -12.08 2.76 -4.50
C GLY A 209 -13.46 3.05 -5.12
N ASP A 210 -14.39 2.09 -5.09
CA ASP A 210 -15.67 2.20 -5.80
C ASP A 210 -16.91 1.91 -4.94
N GLN A 211 -16.78 1.79 -3.61
CA GLN A 211 -17.96 1.54 -2.78
C GLN A 211 -18.71 2.83 -2.46
N GLU A 212 -19.97 2.88 -2.89
CA GLU A 212 -20.98 3.75 -2.28
C GLU A 212 -21.41 3.14 -0.93
N GLU A 213 -21.53 3.97 0.10
CA GLU A 213 -22.10 3.61 1.42
C GLU A 213 -23.48 2.94 1.23
N PRO A 214 -23.78 1.77 1.84
CA PRO A 214 -23.36 1.35 3.19
C PRO A 214 -22.61 0.00 3.26
N PHE A 215 -22.07 -0.52 2.14
CA PHE A 215 -21.39 -1.83 2.10
C PHE A 215 -19.88 -1.80 2.39
N SER A 216 -19.37 -0.63 2.84
CA SER A 216 -18.02 -0.38 3.39
C SER A 216 -17.46 -1.48 4.33
N PRO A 217 -18.27 -2.21 5.15
CA PRO A 217 -17.73 -3.18 6.10
C PRO A 217 -16.91 -4.34 5.52
N ILE A 218 -17.18 -4.80 4.28
CA ILE A 218 -16.39 -5.90 3.67
C ILE A 218 -15.05 -5.38 3.14
N GLY A 219 -15.03 -4.17 2.58
CA GLY A 219 -13.80 -3.44 2.28
C GLY A 219 -12.96 -3.17 3.52
N ASN A 220 -13.63 -2.85 4.62
CA ASN A 220 -13.03 -2.67 5.93
C ASN A 220 -12.50 -3.98 6.53
N ILE A 221 -13.06 -5.17 6.24
CA ILE A 221 -12.51 -6.44 6.74
C ILE A 221 -11.13 -6.72 6.12
N LEU A 222 -10.95 -6.48 4.82
CA LEU A 222 -9.65 -6.63 4.17
C LEU A 222 -8.69 -5.48 4.52
N GLN A 223 -9.20 -4.26 4.66
CA GLN A 223 -8.43 -3.14 5.19
C GLN A 223 -8.06 -3.33 6.67
N VAL A 224 -8.84 -4.04 7.47
CA VAL A 224 -8.50 -4.42 8.84
C VAL A 224 -7.52 -5.58 8.82
N LEU A 225 -7.75 -6.63 8.01
CA LEU A 225 -6.85 -7.78 7.91
C LEU A 225 -5.46 -7.42 7.35
N LEU A 226 -5.41 -6.54 6.36
CA LEU A 226 -4.18 -6.07 5.72
C LEU A 226 -3.69 -4.77 6.38
N GLY A 227 -4.52 -3.77 6.61
CA GLY A 227 -4.10 -2.48 7.20
C GLY A 227 -3.74 -2.51 8.68
N THR A 228 -4.14 -3.53 9.47
CA THR A 228 -3.62 -3.72 10.85
C THR A 228 -2.31 -4.53 10.90
N THR A 229 -1.99 -5.25 9.83
CA THR A 229 -0.72 -6.00 9.67
C THR A 229 0.32 -5.20 8.89
N LEU A 230 -0.08 -4.15 8.20
CA LEU A 230 0.81 -3.30 7.42
C LEU A 230 1.15 -2.04 8.23
N ASP A 231 2.21 -2.15 9.04
CA ASP A 231 2.97 -0.98 9.50
C ASP A 231 3.47 -0.17 8.28
N ALA A 232 4.18 0.94 8.49
CA ALA A 232 4.69 1.83 7.43
C ALA A 232 5.55 1.17 6.31
N GLN A 233 5.73 -0.15 6.33
CA GLN A 233 6.51 -0.96 5.39
C GLN A 233 5.77 -2.29 5.12
N CYS A 234 5.08 -2.37 3.98
CA CYS A 234 4.45 -3.61 3.54
C CYS A 234 5.49 -4.75 3.38
N PRO A 235 5.20 -5.99 3.83
CA PRO A 235 6.17 -7.07 3.75
C PRO A 235 6.34 -7.62 2.34
N TRP A 236 5.42 -7.33 1.41
CA TRP A 236 5.59 -7.71 0.02
C TRP A 236 6.65 -6.84 -0.65
N VAL A 237 7.58 -7.48 -1.34
CA VAL A 237 8.75 -6.84 -1.93
C VAL A 237 8.89 -7.07 -3.43
N GLY A 238 7.99 -7.83 -4.05
CA GLY A 238 8.02 -8.06 -5.49
C GLY A 238 7.40 -9.38 -5.95
N LYS A 239 7.67 -9.72 -7.22
CA LYS A 239 7.23 -10.97 -7.84
C LYS A 239 8.31 -11.52 -8.77
N THR A 240 8.31 -12.83 -8.96
CA THR A 240 9.07 -13.48 -10.04
C THR A 240 8.12 -14.09 -11.05
N PHE A 241 8.43 -13.91 -12.33
CA PHE A 241 7.65 -14.41 -13.46
C PHE A 241 8.45 -15.46 -14.25
N THR A 242 7.84 -16.60 -14.50
CA THR A 242 8.43 -17.72 -15.25
C THR A 242 7.48 -18.16 -16.35
N SER A 243 7.95 -18.26 -17.59
CA SER A 243 7.16 -18.74 -18.72
C SER A 243 6.67 -20.18 -18.51
N LEU A 244 5.44 -20.47 -18.91
CA LEU A 244 4.85 -21.82 -18.85
C LEU A 244 4.77 -22.48 -20.23
N SER A 245 4.92 -23.80 -20.27
CA SER A 245 4.58 -24.60 -21.45
C SER A 245 3.07 -24.81 -21.58
N SER A 246 2.58 -25.17 -22.77
CA SER A 246 1.17 -25.49 -23.00
C SER A 246 0.61 -26.55 -22.05
N SER A 247 1.37 -27.61 -21.77
CA SER A 247 0.94 -28.66 -20.83
C SER A 247 0.81 -28.17 -19.39
N GLN A 248 1.66 -27.23 -18.97
CA GLN A 248 1.56 -26.60 -17.66
C GLN A 248 0.35 -25.65 -17.59
N ILE A 249 0.08 -24.91 -18.66
CA ILE A 249 -1.08 -24.02 -18.76
C ILE A 249 -2.37 -24.83 -18.60
N ASP A 250 -2.51 -25.91 -19.36
CA ASP A 250 -3.72 -26.75 -19.34
C ASP A 250 -3.93 -27.40 -17.97
N SER A 251 -2.86 -27.87 -17.31
CA SER A 251 -2.98 -28.50 -16.00
C SER A 251 -3.41 -27.51 -14.89
N ILE A 252 -3.04 -26.23 -14.99
CA ILE A 252 -3.41 -25.21 -14.01
C ILE A 252 -4.78 -24.59 -14.32
N THR A 253 -5.07 -24.36 -15.60
CA THR A 253 -6.22 -23.57 -16.05
C THR A 253 -7.38 -24.41 -16.56
N GLU A 254 -7.21 -25.73 -16.65
CA GLU A 254 -8.22 -26.68 -17.15
C GLU A 254 -8.76 -26.27 -18.54
N GLY A 255 -7.88 -25.73 -19.39
CA GLY A 255 -8.22 -25.24 -20.74
C GLY A 255 -8.89 -23.86 -20.78
N GLY A 256 -8.91 -23.12 -19.66
CA GLY A 256 -9.55 -21.81 -19.58
C GLY A 256 -8.75 -20.65 -20.20
N ILE A 257 -7.57 -20.91 -20.78
CA ILE A 257 -6.77 -19.92 -21.52
C ILE A 257 -6.71 -20.32 -23.00
N THR A 258 -6.76 -19.34 -23.89
CA THR A 258 -6.72 -19.59 -25.34
C THR A 258 -5.36 -20.16 -25.75
N PRO A 259 -5.32 -21.24 -26.55
CA PRO A 259 -4.06 -21.80 -27.05
C PRO A 259 -3.21 -20.77 -27.80
N GLY A 260 -1.88 -20.85 -27.64
CA GLY A 260 -0.92 -19.98 -28.33
C GLY A 260 -0.61 -18.65 -27.64
N GLN A 261 -1.32 -18.31 -26.54
CA GLN A 261 -0.94 -17.14 -25.73
C GLN A 261 0.34 -17.40 -24.93
N ARG A 262 1.16 -16.36 -24.75
CA ARG A 262 2.27 -16.39 -23.78
C ARG A 262 1.70 -16.28 -22.37
N VAL A 263 1.96 -17.29 -21.55
CA VAL A 263 1.46 -17.37 -20.17
C VAL A 263 2.65 -17.56 -19.24
N PHE A 264 2.56 -16.89 -18.09
CA PHE A 264 3.60 -16.93 -17.06
C PHE A 264 2.99 -17.40 -15.75
N ARG A 265 3.75 -18.18 -14.99
CA ARG A 265 3.51 -18.34 -13.56
C ARG A 265 4.18 -17.19 -12.84
N ALA A 266 3.47 -16.53 -11.94
CA ALA A 266 4.08 -15.57 -11.04
C ALA A 266 3.92 -16.00 -9.57
N VAL A 267 4.88 -15.57 -8.75
CA VAL A 267 4.92 -15.83 -7.31
C VAL A 267 5.19 -14.52 -6.58
N ASN A 268 4.47 -14.24 -5.50
CA ASN A 268 4.76 -13.09 -4.65
C ASN A 268 5.90 -13.39 -3.69
N HIS A 269 6.72 -12.37 -3.46
CA HIS A 269 7.85 -12.41 -2.56
C HIS A 269 7.62 -11.50 -1.37
N PHE A 270 7.96 -11.99 -0.18
CA PHE A 270 7.80 -11.27 1.06
C PHE A 270 9.10 -11.29 1.87
N ARG A 271 9.41 -10.18 2.55
CA ARG A 271 10.52 -10.07 3.50
C ARG A 271 10.22 -10.88 4.76
N LYS A 272 11.28 -11.20 5.50
CA LYS A 272 11.14 -11.69 6.87
C LYS A 272 10.65 -10.55 7.76
N MET A 273 9.53 -10.78 8.43
CA MET A 273 9.00 -9.85 9.41
C MET A 273 9.60 -10.17 10.78
N ASP A 274 10.33 -9.21 11.37
CA ASP A 274 10.89 -9.38 12.70
C ASP A 274 9.79 -9.39 13.77
N ARG A 275 9.87 -10.36 14.68
CA ARG A 275 8.89 -10.69 15.75
C ARG A 275 8.67 -9.59 16.80
N GLN A 276 9.17 -8.38 16.58
CA GLN A 276 9.14 -7.28 17.54
C GLN A 276 7.85 -6.45 17.49
N ILE A 277 6.98 -6.68 16.51
CA ILE A 277 5.65 -6.04 16.46
C ILE A 277 4.69 -6.83 17.36
N PRO A 278 3.90 -6.19 18.25
CA PRO A 278 2.98 -6.90 19.16
C PRO A 278 1.86 -7.69 18.46
N ASN A 279 1.74 -7.62 17.12
CA ASN A 279 0.78 -8.34 16.27
C ASN A 279 1.23 -9.76 15.83
N ASN A 280 2.05 -10.45 16.63
CA ASN A 280 2.53 -11.81 16.31
C ASN A 280 1.43 -12.82 15.94
N LEU A 281 0.20 -12.66 16.43
CA LEU A 281 -0.93 -13.53 16.10
C LEU A 281 -1.54 -13.23 14.72
N ALA A 282 -1.69 -11.95 14.35
CA ALA A 282 -2.24 -11.55 13.06
C ALA A 282 -1.33 -11.94 11.89
N PHE A 283 -0.01 -11.93 12.11
CA PHE A 283 0.96 -12.39 11.10
C PHE A 283 1.10 -13.90 11.03
N GLN A 284 1.04 -14.62 12.15
CA GLN A 284 0.94 -16.08 12.10
C GLN A 284 -0.32 -16.51 11.35
N LEU A 285 -1.43 -15.79 11.55
CA LEU A 285 -2.62 -15.96 10.74
C LEU A 285 -2.32 -15.61 9.28
N PHE A 286 -1.66 -14.50 8.96
CA PHE A 286 -1.31 -14.15 7.57
C PHE A 286 -0.43 -15.21 6.89
N ASP A 287 0.63 -15.70 7.53
CA ASP A 287 1.54 -16.72 6.97
C ASP A 287 0.82 -18.06 6.74
N VAL A 288 0.04 -18.52 7.73
CA VAL A 288 -0.72 -19.79 7.66
C VAL A 288 -1.88 -19.68 6.68
N TRP A 289 -2.51 -18.51 6.61
CA TRP A 289 -3.66 -18.23 5.77
C TRP A 289 -3.23 -18.04 4.30
N ASN A 290 -2.09 -17.41 4.03
CA ASN A 290 -1.57 -17.28 2.66
C ASN A 290 -0.71 -18.47 2.21
N GLY A 291 -0.36 -19.38 3.11
CA GLY A 291 0.42 -20.58 2.79
C GLY A 291 1.82 -20.24 2.29
N LEU A 292 2.53 -19.35 3.00
CA LEU A 292 3.83 -18.88 2.56
C LEU A 292 4.93 -19.91 2.82
N ASP A 293 5.66 -20.25 1.77
CA ASP A 293 6.83 -21.14 1.80
C ASP A 293 8.09 -20.34 2.09
N ASP A 294 9.09 -20.96 2.74
CA ASP A 294 10.42 -20.36 2.83
C ASP A 294 11.05 -20.28 1.43
N ALA A 295 11.62 -19.13 1.11
CA ALA A 295 12.34 -18.95 -0.13
C ALA A 295 13.64 -19.78 -0.12
N PRO A 296 14.07 -20.37 -1.26
CA PRO A 296 15.36 -21.03 -1.38
C PRO A 296 16.52 -20.13 -0.92
N PRO A 297 17.56 -20.64 -0.21
CA PRO A 297 18.64 -19.80 0.32
C PRO A 297 19.41 -18.98 -0.73
N ASP A 298 19.53 -19.52 -1.95
CA ASP A 298 20.11 -18.84 -3.10
C ASP A 298 19.24 -17.67 -3.58
N GLU A 299 17.91 -17.84 -3.61
CA GLU A 299 16.98 -16.73 -3.88
C GLU A 299 17.04 -15.67 -2.78
N GLN A 300 17.09 -16.06 -1.50
CA GLN A 300 17.20 -15.11 -0.40
C GLN A 300 18.44 -14.23 -0.53
N LYS A 301 19.58 -14.86 -0.86
CA LYS A 301 20.84 -14.14 -1.06
C LYS A 301 20.78 -13.23 -2.30
N LYS A 302 20.16 -13.70 -3.38
CA LYS A 302 20.13 -12.99 -4.66
C LYS A 302 19.16 -11.82 -4.66
N PHE A 303 17.99 -11.98 -4.05
CA PHE A 303 16.87 -11.04 -4.19
C PHE A 303 16.44 -10.40 -2.88
N GLY A 304 16.83 -10.93 -1.71
CA GLY A 304 16.55 -10.36 -0.39
C GLY A 304 15.18 -10.73 0.21
N HIS A 305 14.31 -11.41 -0.53
CA HIS A 305 13.05 -11.94 0.01
C HIS A 305 13.29 -13.23 0.81
N HIS A 306 12.35 -13.57 1.69
CA HIS A 306 12.47 -14.71 2.59
C HIS A 306 11.30 -15.69 2.48
N LYS A 307 10.16 -15.23 1.97
CA LYS A 307 8.94 -16.00 1.84
C LYS A 307 8.38 -15.89 0.43
N ASN A 308 7.83 -16.99 -0.06
CA ASN A 308 7.17 -17.11 -1.35
C ASN A 308 5.71 -17.51 -1.14
N GLY A 309 4.78 -16.98 -1.94
CA GLY A 309 3.38 -17.42 -1.89
C GLY A 309 2.49 -16.65 -2.84
N GLY A 310 1.18 -16.85 -2.72
CA GLY A 310 0.20 -16.23 -3.60
C GLY A 310 0.52 -16.44 -5.07
N TYR A 311 0.36 -17.68 -5.52
CA TYR A 311 0.68 -18.10 -6.88
C TYR A 311 -0.29 -17.48 -7.88
N ILE A 312 0.18 -17.20 -9.09
CA ILE A 312 -0.57 -16.41 -10.08
C ILE A 312 -0.38 -17.06 -11.46
N ILE A 313 -1.43 -17.04 -12.27
CA ILE A 313 -1.30 -17.18 -13.72
C ILE A 313 -1.41 -15.80 -14.35
N ALA A 314 -0.36 -15.41 -15.08
CA ALA A 314 -0.25 -14.11 -15.71
C ALA A 314 -0.35 -14.25 -17.24
N VAL A 315 -1.25 -13.48 -17.85
CA VAL A 315 -1.53 -13.54 -19.28
C VAL A 315 -2.07 -12.20 -19.78
N LYS A 316 -1.81 -11.89 -21.05
CA LYS A 316 -2.40 -10.73 -21.72
C LYS A 316 -3.88 -10.99 -22.04
N GLY A 317 -4.75 -10.02 -21.74
CA GLY A 317 -6.18 -10.14 -22.02
C GLY A 317 -6.95 -8.84 -21.79
N PRO A 318 -8.26 -8.80 -22.11
CA PRO A 318 -9.09 -7.63 -21.84
C PRO A 318 -9.20 -7.38 -20.33
N SER A 319 -9.18 -6.11 -19.94
CA SER A 319 -9.46 -5.71 -18.57
C SER A 319 -10.86 -6.21 -18.16
N ILE A 320 -10.92 -6.73 -16.95
CA ILE A 320 -12.14 -7.17 -16.29
C ILE A 320 -12.80 -6.03 -15.49
N TYR A 321 -12.10 -4.90 -15.34
CA TYR A 321 -12.61 -3.75 -14.61
C TYR A 321 -13.51 -2.89 -15.52
N PRO A 322 -14.80 -2.70 -15.16
CA PRO A 322 -15.77 -2.07 -16.06
C PRO A 322 -15.41 -0.66 -16.53
N LYS A 323 -14.64 0.10 -15.75
CA LYS A 323 -14.25 1.47 -16.13
C LYS A 323 -13.03 1.52 -17.07
N THR A 324 -12.53 0.38 -17.53
CA THR A 324 -11.30 0.31 -18.34
C THR A 324 -11.50 -0.64 -19.51
N GLU A 325 -11.75 -0.10 -20.70
CA GLU A 325 -11.94 -0.90 -21.92
C GLU A 325 -10.63 -1.00 -22.72
N ARG A 326 -9.67 -1.74 -22.19
CA ARG A 326 -8.38 -2.00 -22.86
C ARG A 326 -7.84 -3.37 -22.53
N GLU A 327 -6.88 -3.81 -23.33
CA GLU A 327 -6.05 -4.95 -22.98
C GLU A 327 -5.10 -4.58 -21.83
N VAL A 328 -4.82 -5.54 -20.94
CA VAL A 328 -3.94 -5.42 -19.78
C VAL A 328 -3.18 -6.73 -19.59
N PHE A 329 -2.15 -6.70 -18.74
CA PHE A 329 -1.50 -7.92 -18.29
C PHE A 329 -2.18 -8.38 -17.00
N ILE A 330 -2.99 -9.43 -17.11
CA ILE A 330 -3.84 -9.94 -16.04
C ILE A 330 -3.01 -10.86 -15.15
N LEU A 331 -3.05 -10.65 -13.84
CA LEU A 331 -2.49 -11.54 -12.82
C LEU A 331 -3.64 -12.23 -12.07
N ASN A 332 -3.97 -13.46 -12.46
CA ASN A 332 -5.12 -14.17 -11.92
C ASN A 332 -4.71 -15.16 -10.82
N TYR A 333 -5.17 -14.90 -9.59
CA TYR A 333 -4.93 -15.74 -8.40
C TYR A 333 -6.00 -16.81 -8.19
N ARG A 334 -7.09 -16.75 -8.96
CA ARG A 334 -8.34 -17.46 -8.64
C ARG A 334 -8.39 -18.88 -9.17
N TRP A 335 -7.43 -19.28 -10.02
CA TRP A 335 -7.37 -20.63 -10.56
C TRP A 335 -7.29 -21.68 -9.44
N LYS A 336 -8.20 -22.65 -9.50
CA LYS A 336 -8.35 -23.69 -8.47
C LYS A 336 -7.04 -24.43 -8.19
N ASN A 337 -6.30 -24.77 -9.24
CA ASN A 337 -5.06 -25.56 -9.12
C ASN A 337 -3.85 -24.74 -8.64
N LEU A 338 -4.01 -23.43 -8.39
CA LEU A 338 -3.03 -22.64 -7.64
C LEU A 338 -3.16 -22.83 -6.13
N ALA A 339 -4.27 -23.41 -5.65
CA ALA A 339 -4.54 -23.66 -4.24
C ALA A 339 -4.44 -22.41 -3.33
N ASN A 340 -4.60 -21.21 -3.90
CA ASN A 340 -4.67 -19.98 -3.13
C ASN A 340 -5.88 -20.01 -2.20
N LYS A 341 -5.68 -19.61 -0.97
CA LYS A 341 -6.75 -19.41 0.00
C LYS A 341 -7.28 -17.98 -0.13
N PRO A 342 -8.44 -17.65 0.47
CA PRO A 342 -8.84 -16.26 0.64
C PRO A 342 -7.71 -15.42 1.27
N PRO A 343 -7.71 -14.09 1.17
CA PRO A 343 -8.43 -13.35 0.15
C PRO A 343 -7.82 -13.52 -1.25
N LEU A 344 -6.64 -14.13 -1.38
CA LEU A 344 -5.93 -14.24 -2.67
C LEU A 344 -6.77 -14.89 -3.75
N CYS A 345 -7.55 -15.94 -3.45
CA CYS A 345 -8.44 -16.57 -4.44
C CYS A 345 -9.65 -15.71 -4.88
N TRP A 346 -9.79 -14.49 -4.36
CA TRP A 346 -10.75 -13.49 -4.81
C TRP A 346 -10.12 -12.41 -5.68
N LEU A 347 -8.78 -12.38 -5.79
CA LEU A 347 -8.05 -11.32 -6.45
C LEU A 347 -7.75 -11.62 -7.92
N ILE A 348 -7.85 -10.57 -8.72
CA ILE A 348 -7.19 -10.46 -10.01
C ILE A 348 -6.51 -9.10 -10.03
N ASP A 349 -5.21 -9.06 -10.31
CA ASP A 349 -4.55 -7.78 -10.58
C ASP A 349 -4.53 -7.53 -12.08
N GLU A 350 -4.51 -6.26 -12.46
CA GLU A 350 -4.26 -5.85 -13.84
C GLU A 350 -3.05 -4.93 -13.86
N VAL A 351 -2.15 -5.15 -14.81
CA VAL A 351 -0.86 -4.47 -14.87
C VAL A 351 -0.66 -3.83 -16.23
N VAL A 352 -0.11 -2.62 -16.21
CA VAL A 352 0.35 -1.88 -17.38
C VAL A 352 1.77 -1.37 -17.16
N GLN A 353 2.50 -1.17 -18.24
CA GLN A 353 3.82 -0.57 -18.22
C GLN A 353 3.73 0.94 -18.44
N ILE A 354 4.29 1.72 -17.53
CA ILE A 354 4.20 3.19 -17.53
C ILE A 354 5.53 3.86 -17.85
N ALA A 355 6.64 3.15 -17.65
CA ALA A 355 7.95 3.47 -18.21
C ALA A 355 8.72 2.18 -18.50
N GLU A 356 9.85 2.26 -19.21
CA GLU A 356 10.69 1.10 -19.46
C GLU A 356 11.08 0.41 -18.13
N GLY A 357 10.64 -0.83 -17.93
CA GLY A 357 10.89 -1.56 -16.69
C GLY A 357 10.12 -1.09 -15.44
N LEU A 358 9.15 -0.17 -15.57
CA LEU A 358 8.28 0.28 -14.46
C LEU A 358 6.81 0.03 -14.80
N TYR A 359 6.13 -0.67 -13.90
CA TYR A 359 4.77 -1.13 -14.07
C TYR A 359 3.87 -0.59 -12.97
N LEU A 360 2.65 -0.20 -13.36
CA LEU A 360 1.57 0.16 -12.45
C LEU A 360 0.53 -0.94 -12.50
N GLY A 361 0.19 -1.47 -11.32
CA GLY A 361 -0.87 -2.46 -11.16
C GLY A 361 -2.04 -1.89 -10.37
N GLN A 362 -3.25 -2.29 -10.75
CA GLN A 362 -4.44 -2.16 -9.92
C GLN A 362 -4.84 -3.53 -9.38
N ILE A 363 -5.30 -3.58 -8.13
CA ILE A 363 -5.79 -4.81 -7.50
C ILE A 363 -7.30 -4.81 -7.59
N LEU A 364 -7.88 -5.89 -8.13
CA LEU A 364 -9.32 -6.08 -8.21
C LEU A 364 -9.74 -7.25 -7.33
N SER A 365 -10.69 -7.04 -6.44
CA SER A 365 -11.30 -8.11 -5.66
C SER A 365 -12.70 -8.39 -6.17
N ALA A 366 -13.02 -9.67 -6.35
CA ALA A 366 -14.41 -10.09 -6.45
C ALA A 366 -15.14 -9.69 -5.17
N THR A 367 -16.40 -9.27 -5.29
CA THR A 367 -17.27 -9.00 -4.14
C THR A 367 -18.50 -9.91 -4.10
N ARG A 368 -18.75 -10.61 -5.22
CA ARG A 368 -19.82 -11.59 -5.35
C ARG A 368 -19.26 -13.00 -5.59
N ARG A 369 -20.04 -14.00 -5.19
CA ARG A 369 -19.74 -15.44 -5.38
C ARG A 369 -18.45 -15.91 -4.67
N LEU A 370 -18.08 -15.28 -3.55
CA LEU A 370 -16.84 -15.55 -2.81
C LEU A 370 -16.72 -16.99 -2.28
N LEU A 371 -17.85 -17.67 -2.05
CA LEU A 371 -17.93 -19.05 -1.56
C LEU A 371 -17.99 -20.10 -2.68
N ARG A 372 -17.90 -19.67 -3.94
CA ARG A 372 -17.93 -20.58 -5.11
C ARG A 372 -16.54 -20.61 -5.75
N PRO A 373 -16.11 -21.76 -6.30
CA PRO A 373 -14.92 -21.82 -7.13
C PRO A 373 -14.98 -20.79 -8.28
N TYR A 374 -13.82 -20.27 -8.65
CA TYR A 374 -13.70 -19.44 -9.84
C TYR A 374 -14.02 -20.26 -11.09
N ASP A 375 -14.75 -19.65 -12.01
CA ASP A 375 -15.24 -20.24 -13.24
C ASP A 375 -14.85 -19.29 -14.39
N PRO A 376 -13.80 -19.61 -15.16
CA PRO A 376 -13.27 -18.73 -16.20
C PRO A 376 -14.24 -18.54 -17.38
N ALA A 377 -15.27 -19.39 -17.51
CA ALA A 377 -16.26 -19.27 -18.58
C ALA A 377 -17.35 -18.24 -18.23
N ARG A 378 -17.41 -17.75 -16.99
CA ARG A 378 -18.39 -16.73 -16.59
C ARG A 378 -17.96 -15.33 -17.00
N PRO A 379 -18.93 -14.47 -17.36
CA PRO A 379 -18.64 -13.05 -17.55
C PRO A 379 -18.03 -12.44 -16.28
N PRO A 380 -16.97 -11.61 -16.38
CA PRO A 380 -16.38 -10.98 -15.20
C PRO A 380 -17.36 -10.16 -14.36
N ALA A 381 -18.39 -9.57 -15.00
CA ALA A 381 -19.46 -8.83 -14.33
C ALA A 381 -20.22 -9.66 -13.27
N ASP A 382 -20.29 -10.99 -13.41
CA ASP A 382 -20.94 -11.87 -12.43
C ASP A 382 -20.26 -11.89 -11.05
N TYR A 383 -19.00 -11.46 -10.98
CA TYR A 383 -18.19 -11.42 -9.76
C TYR A 383 -18.17 -10.05 -9.08
N GLU A 384 -18.71 -9.01 -9.74
CA GLU A 384 -18.75 -7.63 -9.25
C GLU A 384 -17.38 -7.17 -8.72
N TYR A 385 -16.38 -7.21 -9.60
CA TYR A 385 -15.02 -6.80 -9.25
C TYR A 385 -14.96 -5.32 -8.88
N GLN A 386 -14.23 -5.02 -7.81
CA GLN A 386 -13.98 -3.67 -7.32
C GLN A 386 -12.49 -3.41 -7.18
N THR A 387 -12.06 -2.18 -7.47
CA THR A 387 -10.67 -1.78 -7.25
C THR A 387 -10.40 -1.67 -5.74
N PHE A 388 -9.35 -2.37 -5.31
CA PHE A 388 -8.95 -2.52 -3.91
C PHE A 388 -7.60 -1.85 -3.61
N GLY A 389 -6.94 -1.26 -4.61
CA GLY A 389 -5.70 -0.53 -4.43
C GLY A 389 -4.85 -0.51 -5.69
N TYR A 390 -3.63 0.04 -5.54
CA TYR A 390 -2.60 0.03 -6.57
C TYR A 390 -1.26 -0.41 -6.00
N PHE A 391 -0.42 -0.95 -6.87
CA PHE A 391 0.95 -1.33 -6.57
C PHE A 391 1.87 -0.96 -7.74
N LEU A 392 3.16 -0.88 -7.44
CA LEU A 392 4.21 -0.69 -8.42
C LEU A 392 5.05 -1.95 -8.50
N MET A 393 5.49 -2.29 -9.70
CA MET A 393 6.59 -3.24 -9.90
C MET A 393 7.65 -2.59 -10.77
N PHE A 394 8.91 -2.93 -10.55
CA PHE A 394 10.01 -2.37 -11.30
C PHE A 394 11.18 -3.34 -11.44
N SER A 395 11.84 -3.26 -12.59
CA SER A 395 13.03 -4.05 -12.94
C SER A 395 14.29 -3.49 -12.30
N GLU A 396 15.39 -4.24 -12.45
CA GLU A 396 16.72 -3.89 -11.92
C GLU A 396 17.18 -2.46 -12.25
N ASP A 397 16.82 -1.93 -13.42
CA ASP A 397 17.17 -0.57 -13.86
C ASP A 397 16.70 0.52 -12.88
N TRP A 398 15.67 0.22 -12.08
CA TRP A 398 15.10 1.12 -11.08
C TRP A 398 15.66 0.91 -9.68
N ASN A 399 16.48 -0.12 -9.42
CA ASN A 399 16.92 -0.50 -8.07
C ASN A 399 17.57 0.67 -7.31
N THR A 400 18.44 1.44 -7.95
CA THR A 400 19.09 2.60 -7.29
C THR A 400 18.08 3.66 -6.85
N GLU A 401 17.08 3.95 -7.68
CA GLU A 401 16.05 4.94 -7.36
C GLU A 401 15.05 4.39 -6.34
N ALA A 402 14.71 3.10 -6.44
CA ALA A 402 13.89 2.39 -5.48
C ALA A 402 14.54 2.34 -4.10
N GLN A 403 15.84 2.02 -3.99
CA GLN A 403 16.58 2.06 -2.73
C GLN A 403 16.57 3.46 -2.10
N ARG A 404 16.66 4.53 -2.92
CA ARG A 404 16.57 5.91 -2.44
C ARG A 404 15.20 6.24 -1.86
N LEU A 405 14.13 5.81 -2.52
CA LEU A 405 12.74 6.16 -2.19
C LEU A 405 12.10 5.21 -1.17
N PHE A 406 12.53 3.95 -1.17
CA PHE A 406 12.01 2.82 -0.40
C PHE A 406 13.16 2.03 0.23
N PRO A 407 13.91 2.64 1.18
CA PRO A 407 15.07 2.00 1.79
C PRO A 407 14.74 0.69 2.53
N PHE A 408 13.46 0.43 2.83
CA PHE A 408 12.98 -0.79 3.48
C PHE A 408 12.93 -2.03 2.57
N LEU A 409 13.10 -1.88 1.26
CA LEU A 409 13.06 -3.02 0.33
C LEU A 409 14.27 -3.94 0.45
N ASP A 410 15.33 -3.51 1.17
CA ASP A 410 16.56 -4.27 1.41
C ASP A 410 17.13 -4.91 0.12
N ILE A 411 16.99 -4.22 -1.02
CA ILE A 411 17.47 -4.69 -2.33
C ILE A 411 18.99 -4.92 -2.22
N PRO A 412 19.49 -6.15 -2.42
CA PRO A 412 20.91 -6.43 -2.31
C PRO A 412 21.74 -5.55 -3.27
N SER A 413 22.84 -4.99 -2.77
CA SER A 413 23.82 -4.31 -3.62
C SER A 413 24.47 -5.32 -4.55
N ILE A 414 24.39 -5.08 -5.86
CA ILE A 414 25.06 -5.87 -6.90
C ILE A 414 26.57 -5.58 -6.88
#